data_AF-A0A7C4B976-F1
#
_entry.id   AF-A0A7C4B976-F1
#
_cell.length_a   1.000
_cell.length_b   1.000
_cell.length_c   1.000
_cell.angle_alpha   90.00
_cell.angle_beta   90.00
_cell.angle_gamma   90.00
#
_symmetry.space_group_name_H-M   'P 1'
#
loop_
_entity.id
_entity.type
_entity.pdbx_description
1 polymer ?
#
loop_
_entity_poly.entity_id
_entity_poly.type
_entity_poly.pdbx_seq_one_letter_code
_entity_poly.pdbx_strand_id
1 'polypeptide(L)'
;MLRLRVKLCRGDTCVETLAIANSGFIGAEPEVLTPLRISAQLFGPSPRVELVERVLADGSRALLPRALDTVDVYVVEEDRSAGPVRARAYLGGGLVLLNDKLLGKLGIVIIDAGEGLWCFRDEVGLKTRRGY
;
A
#
# COMPACT_ATOMS: atom_id res chain seq x y z
N MET A 1 14.42 -1.60 5.28
CA MET A 1 13.15 -1.70 4.52
C MET A 1 12.11 -0.85 5.22
N LEU A 2 11.58 0.16 4.54
CA LEU A 2 10.63 1.10 5.14
C LEU A 2 9.25 0.45 5.33
N ARG A 3 8.83 0.30 6.60
CA ARG A 3 7.47 -0.09 6.96
C ARG A 3 6.70 1.10 7.50
N LEU A 4 5.49 1.29 7.00
CA LEU A 4 4.57 2.33 7.43
C LEU A 4 3.36 1.67 8.11
N ARG A 5 2.87 2.27 9.19
CA ARG A 5 1.57 1.91 9.72
C ARG A 5 0.50 2.47 8.79
N VAL A 6 -0.35 1.57 8.29
CA VAL A 6 -1.43 1.91 7.38
C VAL A 6 -2.77 1.45 7.93
N LYS A 7 -3.81 2.18 7.54
CA LYS A 7 -5.20 1.76 7.71
C LYS A 7 -5.82 1.56 6.33
N LEU A 8 -6.36 0.37 6.10
CA LEU A 8 -7.06 0.01 4.87
C LEU A 8 -8.54 -0.07 5.17
N CYS A 9 -9.39 0.64 4.42
CA CYS A 9 -10.83 0.68 4.66
C CYS A 9 -11.63 0.35 3.40
N ARG A 10 -12.69 -0.43 3.56
CA ARG A 10 -13.74 -0.65 2.55
C ARG A 10 -15.10 -0.61 3.23
N GLY A 11 -15.91 0.41 2.91
CA GLY A 11 -17.15 0.66 3.64
C GLY A 11 -16.87 0.86 5.13
N ASP A 12 -17.61 0.17 5.99
CA ASP A 12 -17.44 0.26 7.45
C ASP A 12 -16.33 -0.64 8.01
N THR A 13 -15.70 -1.48 7.16
CA THR A 13 -14.63 -2.38 7.59
C THR A 13 -13.27 -1.74 7.35
N CYS A 14 -12.48 -1.62 8.42
CA CYS A 14 -11.11 -1.14 8.35
C CYS A 14 -10.15 -2.09 9.05
N VAL A 15 -8.94 -2.22 8.52
CA VAL A 15 -7.85 -3.02 9.09
C VAL A 15 -6.61 -2.16 9.19
N GLU A 16 -6.02 -2.09 10.38
CA GLU A 16 -4.71 -1.47 10.60
C GLU A 16 -3.60 -2.53 10.54
N THR A 17 -2.51 -2.21 9.83
CA THR A 17 -1.38 -3.12 9.67
C THR A 17 -0.12 -2.39 9.24
N LEU A 18 0.99 -3.13 9.09
CA LEU A 18 2.22 -2.60 8.52
C LEU A 18 2.28 -2.89 7.03
N ALA A 19 2.63 -1.87 6.25
CA ALA A 19 2.85 -1.98 4.82
C ALA A 19 4.27 -1.57 4.44
N ILE A 20 4.82 -2.22 3.43
CA ILE A 20 6.11 -1.85 2.85
C ILE A 20 5.87 -0.72 1.85
N ALA A 21 6.58 0.38 2.04
CA ALA A 21 6.68 1.42 1.02
C ALA A 21 7.63 0.93 -0.08
N ASN A 22 7.08 0.48 -1.22
CA ASN A 22 7.84 -0.18 -2.27
C ASN A 22 7.72 0.57 -3.61
N SER A 23 8.77 1.32 -3.98
CA SER A 23 8.85 1.97 -5.29
C SER A 23 9.11 0.99 -6.45
N GLY A 24 9.52 -0.26 -6.17
CA GLY A 24 9.67 -1.33 -7.15
C GLY A 24 8.37 -2.05 -7.49
N PHE A 25 7.30 -1.85 -6.72
CA PHE A 25 5.95 -2.18 -7.15
C PHE A 25 5.42 -1.01 -7.98
N ILE A 26 5.44 -1.14 -9.31
CA ILE A 26 5.15 -0.06 -10.25
C ILE A 26 3.81 -0.29 -10.92
N GLY A 27 3.00 0.76 -11.02
CA GLY A 27 1.70 0.73 -11.71
C GLY A 27 1.30 2.07 -12.32
N ALA A 28 0.20 2.07 -13.07
CA ALA A 28 -0.35 3.29 -13.67
C ALA A 28 -1.24 4.09 -12.69
N GLU A 29 -1.81 3.42 -11.69
CA GLU A 29 -2.73 3.99 -10.69
C GLU A 29 -2.24 3.62 -9.27
N PRO A 30 -2.80 4.22 -8.19
CA PRO A 30 -2.53 3.76 -6.83
C PRO A 30 -2.96 2.30 -6.65
N GLU A 31 -2.03 1.45 -6.23
CA GLU A 31 -2.25 0.02 -6.04
C GLU A 31 -1.66 -0.43 -4.70
N VAL A 32 -2.34 -1.38 -4.06
CA VAL A 32 -1.91 -2.03 -2.83
C VAL A 32 -1.98 -3.54 -3.00
N LEU A 33 -0.90 -4.25 -2.68
CA LEU A 33 -0.95 -5.71 -2.51
C LEU A 33 -1.40 -6.01 -1.09
N THR A 34 -2.35 -6.92 -0.93
CA THR A 34 -2.91 -7.29 0.36
C THR A 34 -2.86 -8.81 0.56
N PRO A 35 -2.26 -9.31 1.66
CA PRO A 35 -2.28 -10.74 1.99
C PRO A 35 -3.71 -11.26 2.14
N LEU A 36 -3.92 -12.54 1.86
CA LEU A 36 -5.25 -13.17 1.89
C LEU A 36 -6.00 -12.97 3.22
N ARG A 37 -5.28 -12.95 4.35
CA ARG A 37 -5.87 -12.69 5.68
C ARG A 37 -6.48 -11.28 5.81
N ILE A 38 -5.87 -10.28 5.17
CA ILE A 38 -6.30 -8.88 5.20
C ILE A 38 -7.41 -8.69 4.17
N SER A 39 -7.24 -9.28 2.98
CA SER A 39 -8.28 -9.21 1.95
C SER A 39 -9.57 -9.91 2.37
N ALA A 40 -9.50 -11.03 3.09
CA ALA A 40 -10.70 -11.72 3.59
C ALA A 40 -11.49 -10.84 4.58
N GLN A 41 -10.81 -10.04 5.40
CA GLN A 41 -11.47 -9.09 6.31
C GLN A 41 -12.12 -7.95 5.53
N LEU A 42 -11.38 -7.33 4.60
CA LEU A 42 -11.88 -6.18 3.84
C LEU A 42 -12.98 -6.56 2.85
N PHE A 43 -12.77 -7.64 2.10
CA PHE A 43 -13.58 -8.03 0.94
C PHE A 43 -14.56 -9.18 1.20
N GLY A 44 -14.41 -9.90 2.32
CA GLY A 44 -15.13 -11.14 2.60
C GLY A 44 -14.39 -12.38 2.06
N PRO A 45 -14.91 -13.60 2.31
CA PRO A 45 -14.25 -14.86 1.96
C PRO A 45 -14.17 -15.13 0.45
N SER A 46 -15.07 -14.54 -0.33
CA SER A 46 -15.16 -14.73 -1.80
C SER A 46 -15.20 -13.39 -2.52
N PRO A 47 -14.07 -12.66 -2.58
CA PRO A 47 -14.01 -11.35 -3.25
C PRO A 47 -14.24 -11.49 -4.75
N ARG A 48 -14.96 -10.53 -5.35
CA ARG A 48 -15.04 -10.43 -6.81
C ARG A 48 -13.71 -9.89 -7.34
N VAL A 49 -13.07 -10.68 -8.19
CA VAL A 49 -11.75 -10.36 -8.75
C VAL A 49 -11.73 -10.49 -10.26
N GLU A 50 -10.82 -9.75 -10.89
CA GLU A 50 -10.35 -10.01 -12.24
C GLU A 50 -8.89 -10.49 -12.19
N LEU A 51 -8.46 -11.28 -13.18
CA LEU A 51 -7.06 -11.66 -13.33
C LEU A 51 -6.36 -10.63 -14.23
N VAL A 52 -5.33 -9.98 -13.69
CA VAL A 52 -4.54 -8.99 -14.42
C VAL A 52 -3.15 -9.55 -14.64
N GLU A 53 -2.71 -9.59 -15.90
CA GLU A 53 -1.33 -9.94 -16.22
C GLU A 53 -0.39 -8.82 -15.80
N ARG A 54 0.69 -9.18 -15.09
CA ARG A 54 1.74 -8.27 -14.65
C ARG A 54 3.10 -8.82 -15.02
N VAL A 55 3.98 -7.92 -15.46
CA VAL A 55 5.41 -8.18 -15.59
C VAL A 55 6.05 -7.90 -14.23
N LEU A 56 6.67 -8.91 -13.64
CA LEU A 56 7.34 -8.81 -12.35
C LEU A 56 8.74 -8.20 -12.51
N ALA A 57 9.38 -7.86 -11.40
CA ALA A 57 10.69 -7.21 -11.39
C ALA A 57 11.80 -8.07 -12.04
N ASP A 58 11.64 -9.39 -12.08
CA ASP A 58 12.56 -10.33 -12.74
C ASP A 58 12.24 -10.54 -14.24
N GLY A 59 11.26 -9.81 -14.78
CA GLY A 59 10.81 -9.91 -16.17
C GLY A 59 9.83 -11.06 -16.45
N SER A 60 9.53 -11.90 -15.46
CA SER A 60 8.51 -12.94 -15.59
C SER A 60 7.10 -12.34 -15.67
N ARG A 61 6.15 -13.10 -16.23
CA ARG A 61 4.73 -12.72 -16.29
C ARG A 61 3.93 -13.54 -15.29
N ALA A 62 3.03 -12.87 -14.56
CA ALA A 62 2.13 -13.51 -13.62
C ALA A 62 0.71 -12.95 -13.76
N LEU A 63 -0.30 -13.81 -13.62
CA LEU A 63 -1.69 -13.40 -13.46
C LEU A 63 -1.96 -13.16 -11.97
N LEU A 64 -2.25 -11.92 -11.61
CA LEU A 64 -2.55 -11.53 -10.24
C LEU A 64 -4.05 -11.21 -10.09
N PRO A 65 -4.74 -11.77 -9.08
CA PRO A 65 -6.13 -11.43 -8.81
C PRO A 65 -6.21 -10.02 -8.22
N ARG A 66 -6.99 -9.17 -8.88
CA ARG A 66 -7.27 -7.79 -8.47
C ARG A 66 -8.74 -7.67 -8.09
N ALA A 67 -9.03 -7.14 -6.91
CA ALA A 67 -10.40 -6.86 -6.51
C ALA A 67 -11.06 -5.83 -7.45
N LEU A 68 -12.33 -6.06 -7.80
CA LEU A 68 -13.09 -5.11 -8.61
C LEU A 68 -13.42 -3.84 -7.83
N ASP A 69 -13.66 -3.97 -6.53
CA ASP A 69 -13.88 -2.85 -5.62
C ASP A 69 -12.54 -2.24 -5.19
N THR A 70 -12.53 -0.93 -4.91
CA THR A 70 -11.35 -0.22 -4.41
C THR A 70 -11.26 -0.25 -2.89
N VAL A 71 -10.07 0.01 -2.36
CA VAL A 71 -9.81 0.20 -0.93
C VAL A 71 -9.28 1.62 -0.69
N ASP A 72 -9.75 2.26 0.37
CA ASP A 72 -9.23 3.54 0.82
C ASP A 72 -8.05 3.29 1.76
N VAL A 73 -6.90 3.91 1.45
CA VAL A 73 -5.64 3.70 2.16
C VAL A 73 -5.24 4.97 2.89
N TYR A 74 -4.84 4.82 4.14
CA TYR A 74 -4.27 5.87 4.97
C TYR A 74 -2.90 5.46 5.49
N VAL A 75 -2.01 6.42 5.68
CA VAL A 75 -0.83 6.28 6.55
C VAL A 75 -1.15 6.93 7.89
N VAL A 76 -0.89 6.22 8.98
CA VAL A 76 -1.31 6.61 10.33
C VAL A 76 -0.09 6.79 11.21
N GLU A 77 0.10 8.00 11.69
CA GLU A 77 1.14 8.39 12.65
C GLU A 77 0.50 8.99 13.90
N GLU A 78 1.27 9.13 14.97
CA GLU A 78 0.75 9.65 16.26
C GLU A 78 0.20 11.08 16.14
N ASP A 79 0.81 11.90 15.29
CA ASP A 79 0.48 13.31 15.13
C ASP A 79 -0.56 13.58 14.04
N ARG A 80 -0.69 12.69 13.05
CA ARG A 80 -1.64 12.85 11.94
C ARG A 80 -1.91 11.55 11.17
N SER A 81 -3.00 11.55 10.41
CA SER A 81 -3.23 10.57 9.35
C SER A 81 -3.21 11.25 7.97
N ALA A 82 -2.64 10.59 6.98
CA ALA A 82 -2.64 11.04 5.59
C ALA A 82 -3.50 10.09 4.74
N GLY A 83 -4.48 10.63 4.02
CA GLY A 83 -5.45 9.89 3.21
C GLY A 83 -6.88 10.45 3.34
N PRO A 84 -7.90 9.75 2.81
CA PRO A 84 -7.78 8.49 2.08
C PRO A 84 -7.18 8.69 0.68
N VAL A 85 -6.40 7.70 0.23
CA VAL A 85 -6.10 7.50 -1.19
C VAL A 85 -6.79 6.23 -1.64
N ARG A 86 -7.68 6.36 -2.63
CA ARG A 86 -8.35 5.23 -3.26
C ARG A 86 -7.36 4.42 -4.10
N ALA A 87 -7.25 3.13 -3.83
CA ALA A 87 -6.32 2.23 -4.50
C ALA A 87 -7.00 0.95 -5.00
N ARG A 88 -6.45 0.35 -6.06
CA ARG A 88 -6.77 -1.02 -6.47
C ARG A 88 -6.08 -2.02 -5.55
N ALA A 89 -6.79 -3.06 -5.14
CA ALA A 89 -6.23 -4.10 -4.27
C ALA A 89 -5.89 -5.35 -5.07
N TYR A 90 -4.63 -5.76 -5.06
CA TYR A 90 -4.22 -7.12 -5.43
C TYR A 90 -4.32 -8.03 -4.22
N LEU A 91 -4.80 -9.25 -4.42
CA LEU A 91 -5.08 -10.19 -3.34
C LEU A 91 -4.05 -11.33 -3.39
N GLY A 92 -3.14 -11.38 -2.41
CA GLY A 92 -2.09 -12.39 -2.38
C GLY A 92 -0.81 -11.91 -1.70
N GLY A 93 0.25 -12.71 -1.81
CA GLY A 93 1.53 -12.45 -1.16
C GLY A 93 1.47 -12.56 0.37
N GLY A 94 2.61 -12.27 1.02
CA GLY A 94 2.75 -12.36 2.49
C GLY A 94 2.69 -11.01 3.21
N LEU A 95 3.00 -9.92 2.51
CA LEU A 95 3.14 -8.57 3.04
C LEU A 95 2.19 -7.60 2.33
N VAL A 96 1.78 -6.54 3.03
CA VAL A 96 1.10 -5.42 2.39
C VAL A 96 2.15 -4.56 1.68
N LEU A 97 1.97 -4.29 0.40
CA LEU A 97 2.89 -3.46 -0.39
C LEU A 97 2.15 -2.25 -0.95
N LEU A 98 2.72 -1.06 -0.75
CA LEU A 98 2.25 0.18 -1.37
C LEU A 98 3.06 0.42 -2.64
N ASN A 99 2.39 0.62 -3.77
CA ASN A 99 3.05 0.91 -5.04
C ASN A 99 3.54 2.37 -5.12
N ASP A 100 4.35 2.68 -6.13
CA ASP A 100 4.93 4.00 -6.36
C ASP A 100 3.88 5.13 -6.43
N LYS A 101 2.76 4.90 -7.13
CA LYS A 101 1.69 5.90 -7.28
C LYS A 101 0.94 6.14 -5.98
N LEU A 102 0.70 5.09 -5.19
CA LEU A 102 0.04 5.20 -3.89
C LEU A 102 0.92 5.98 -2.91
N LEU A 103 2.21 5.67 -2.84
CA LEU A 103 3.17 6.46 -2.05
C LEU A 103 3.18 7.93 -2.45
N GLY A 104 3.24 8.20 -3.76
CA GLY A 104 3.22 9.57 -4.29
C GLY A 104 1.95 10.34 -3.95
N LYS A 105 0.79 9.68 -3.93
CA LYS A 105 -0.50 10.29 -3.56
C LYS A 105 -0.68 10.47 -2.05
N LEU A 106 -0.14 9.55 -1.25
CA LEU A 106 -0.08 9.67 0.22
C LEU A 106 0.94 10.73 0.68
N GLY A 107 1.72 11.29 -0.25
CA GLY A 107 2.73 12.30 0.04
C GLY A 107 3.93 11.73 0.79
N ILE A 108 4.24 10.45 0.62
CA ILE A 108 5.40 9.82 1.26
C ILE A 108 6.68 10.14 0.48
N VAL A 109 7.71 10.58 1.19
CA VAL A 109 9.07 10.75 0.68
C VAL A 109 9.97 9.77 1.41
N ILE A 110 10.60 8.86 0.67
CA ILE A 110 11.60 7.94 1.20
C ILE A 110 12.94 8.68 1.23
N ILE A 111 13.49 8.89 2.43
CA ILE A 111 14.78 9.56 2.62
C ILE A 111 15.90 8.52 2.56
N ASP A 112 15.74 7.42 3.30
CA ASP A 112 16.67 6.28 3.29
C ASP A 112 15.88 4.97 3.48
N ALA A 113 15.80 4.16 2.44
CA ALA A 113 15.06 2.89 2.47
C ALA A 113 15.74 1.81 3.34
N GLY A 114 17.07 1.86 3.45
CA GLY A 114 17.89 0.92 4.24
C GLY A 114 17.63 1.14 5.73
N GLU A 115 17.76 2.39 6.16
CA GLU A 115 17.53 2.83 7.54
C GLU A 115 16.05 3.02 7.91
N GLY A 116 15.16 2.97 6.92
CA GLY A 116 13.73 3.19 7.12
C GLY A 116 13.38 4.65 7.45
N LEU A 117 14.18 5.60 6.97
CA LEU A 117 13.95 7.02 7.15
C LEU A 117 13.04 7.56 6.05
N TRP A 118 12.07 8.35 6.46
CA TRP A 118 11.07 8.91 5.56
C TRP A 118 10.49 10.19 6.14
N CYS A 119 9.72 10.92 5.35
CA CYS A 119 8.86 11.98 5.84
C CYS A 119 7.66 12.14 4.93
N PHE A 120 6.69 12.94 5.36
CA PHE A 120 5.71 13.43 4.41
C PHE A 120 6.28 14.56 3.55
N ARG A 121 5.71 14.78 2.36
CA ARG A 121 6.24 15.73 1.38
C ARG A 121 6.31 17.17 1.92
N ASP A 122 5.34 17.57 2.72
CA ASP A 122 5.31 18.87 3.40
C ASP A 122 6.32 19.00 4.55
N GLU A 123 7.00 17.91 4.91
CA GLU A 123 8.00 17.85 5.97
C GLU A 123 9.44 17.77 5.45
N VAL A 124 9.64 17.78 4.12
CA VAL A 124 10.97 17.70 3.52
C VAL A 124 11.84 18.86 4.01
N GLY A 125 12.98 18.52 4.62
CA GLY A 125 13.90 19.48 5.23
C GLY A 125 13.51 19.97 6.63
N LEU A 126 12.37 19.53 7.16
CA LEU A 126 11.85 19.96 8.47
C LEU A 126 11.83 18.82 9.50
N LYS A 127 11.42 17.62 9.08
CA LYS A 127 11.26 16.46 9.96
C LYS A 127 11.68 15.19 9.24
N THR A 128 12.31 14.29 9.99
CA THR A 128 12.59 12.92 9.55
C THR A 128 11.89 11.97 10.52
N ARG A 129 11.20 10.99 9.95
CA ARG A 129 10.48 9.92 10.64
C ARG A 129 11.23 8.61 10.44
N ARG A 130 11.04 7.68 11.37
CA ARG A 130 11.55 6.30 11.27
C ARG A 130 10.35 5.35 11.14
N GLY A 131 10.40 4.46 10.16
CA GLY A 131 9.41 3.40 10.00
C GLY A 131 9.46 2.35 11.11
N TYR A 132 8.50 1.42 11.07
CA TYR A 132 8.28 0.38 12.09
C TYR A 132 9.09 -0.91 11.88
#